data_AF-A0A2J5NJ81-F1
#
_entry.id   AF-A0A2J5NJ81-F1
#
_cell.length_a   1.000
_cell.length_b   1.000
_cell.length_c   1.000
_cell.angle_alpha   90.00
_cell.angle_beta   90.00
_cell.angle_gamma   90.00
#
_symmetry.space_group_name_H-M   'P 1'
#
loop_
_entity.id
_entity.type
_entity.pdbx_description
1 polymer ?
#
loop_
_entity_poly.entity_id
_entity_poly.type
_entity_poly.pdbx_seq_one_letter_code
_entity_poly.pdbx_strand_id
1 'polypeptide(L)'
;MSEKLQKVLARAGHGSRREIEAKIEAGRVSVDGKIATLGDRVEIVPGLKIRIDGHLISVKESAEQICRVLAYYKPEGELCTRNDPEGRPTVFDRLPKLRGARWIAVGRLDVNTCGLLLFTTDGELAN
;
A
#
# COMPACT_ATOMS: atom_id res chain seq x y z
N MET A 1 -16.10 7.15 -9.38
CA MET A 1 -16.09 7.60 -7.96
C MET A 1 -14.69 8.09 -7.60
N SER A 2 -14.54 9.27 -7.01
CA SER A 2 -13.20 9.80 -6.67
C SER A 2 -12.66 9.22 -5.36
N GLU A 3 -11.36 8.92 -5.32
CA GLU A 3 -10.64 8.44 -4.15
C GLU A 3 -9.47 9.36 -3.80
N LYS A 4 -9.05 9.39 -2.53
CA LYS A 4 -7.84 10.14 -2.14
C LYS A 4 -6.61 9.60 -2.89
N LEU A 5 -5.77 10.48 -3.43
CA LEU A 5 -4.61 10.13 -4.25
C LEU A 5 -3.66 9.14 -3.55
N GLN A 6 -3.40 9.35 -2.25
CA GLN A 6 -2.58 8.46 -1.45
C GLN A 6 -3.19 7.06 -1.27
N LYS A 7 -4.52 6.93 -1.29
CA LYS A 7 -5.21 5.62 -1.22
C LYS A 7 -4.94 4.84 -2.49
N VAL A 8 -5.11 5.48 -3.65
CA VAL A 8 -4.88 4.89 -4.98
C VAL A 8 -3.44 4.43 -5.14
N LEU A 9 -2.48 5.31 -4.86
CA LEU A 9 -1.05 5.01 -5.02
C LEU A 9 -0.57 3.94 -4.04
N ALA A 10 -1.07 3.94 -2.80
CA ALA A 10 -0.73 2.93 -1.81
C ALA A 10 -1.23 1.54 -2.21
N ARG A 11 -2.45 1.50 -2.78
CA ARG A 11 -3.08 0.29 -3.29
C ARG A 11 -2.34 -0.26 -4.50
N ALA A 12 -1.84 0.61 -5.38
CA ALA A 12 -0.94 0.23 -6.49
C ALA A 12 0.47 -0.22 -6.04
N GLY A 13 0.77 -0.20 -4.73
CA GLY A 13 2.02 -0.74 -4.17
C GLY A 13 3.17 0.26 -4.06
N HIS A 14 2.93 1.58 -4.21
CA HIS A 14 3.99 2.60 -4.24
C HIS A 14 4.38 3.20 -2.87
N GLY A 15 3.98 2.56 -1.77
CA GLY A 15 4.30 2.97 -0.41
C GLY A 15 3.09 2.96 0.54
N SER A 16 3.30 3.26 1.81
CA SER A 16 2.20 3.51 2.76
C SER A 16 1.42 4.77 2.43
N ARG A 17 0.17 4.90 2.91
CA ARG A 17 -0.63 6.12 2.67
C ARG A 17 0.12 7.35 3.18
N ARG A 18 0.72 7.25 4.37
CA ARG A 18 1.51 8.33 4.99
C ARG A 18 2.80 8.65 4.23
N GLU A 19 3.52 7.63 3.76
CA GLU A 19 4.70 7.86 2.89
C GLU A 19 4.34 8.60 1.61
N ILE A 20 3.18 8.26 1.02
CA ILE A 20 2.72 8.93 -0.19
C ILE A 20 2.25 10.36 0.13
N GLU A 21 1.59 10.60 1.25
CA GLU A 21 1.25 11.94 1.72
C GLU A 21 2.51 12.83 1.84
N ALA A 22 3.59 12.31 2.42
CA ALA A 22 4.87 13.03 2.49
C ALA A 22 5.47 13.32 1.10
N LYS A 23 5.32 12.39 0.14
CA LYS A 23 5.75 12.63 -1.25
C LYS A 23 4.90 13.68 -1.96
N ILE A 24 3.59 13.70 -1.70
CA ILE A 24 2.66 14.69 -2.24
C ILE A 24 3.01 16.07 -1.68
N GLU A 25 3.20 16.18 -0.36
CA GLU A 25 3.59 17.42 0.32
C GLU A 25 4.94 17.97 -0.17
N ALA A 26 5.88 17.08 -0.50
CA ALA A 26 7.16 17.44 -1.12
C ALA A 26 7.05 17.82 -2.63
N GLY A 27 5.85 17.86 -3.20
CA GLY A 27 5.62 18.22 -4.60
C GLY A 27 6.13 17.18 -5.61
N ARG A 28 6.34 15.93 -5.18
CA ARG A 28 6.92 14.85 -6.01
C ARG A 28 5.89 14.08 -6.82
N VAL A 29 4.60 14.33 -6.58
CA VAL A 29 3.51 13.61 -7.24
C VAL A 29 2.76 14.57 -8.16
N SER A 30 2.49 14.14 -9.39
CA SER A 30 1.67 14.89 -10.33
C SER A 30 0.54 14.06 -10.93
N VAL A 31 -0.57 14.73 -11.24
CA VAL A 31 -1.73 14.17 -11.91
C VAL A 31 -1.98 15.00 -13.16
N ASP A 32 -1.91 14.37 -14.33
CA ASP A 32 -2.02 15.02 -15.65
C ASP A 32 -1.09 16.23 -15.83
N GLY A 33 0.10 16.14 -15.21
CA GLY A 33 1.14 17.18 -15.31
C GLY A 33 1.02 18.30 -14.27
N LYS A 34 -0.02 18.32 -13.45
CA LYS A 34 -0.16 19.28 -12.33
C LYS A 34 0.36 18.65 -11.04
N ILE A 35 1.16 19.37 -10.27
CA ILE A 35 1.61 18.94 -8.95
C ILE A 35 0.39 18.77 -8.04
N ALA A 36 0.26 17.59 -7.43
CA ALA A 36 -0.83 17.30 -6.52
C ALA A 36 -0.55 17.89 -5.12
N THR A 37 -1.62 18.24 -4.42
CA THR A 37 -1.57 18.72 -3.03
C THR A 37 -2.17 17.71 -2.05
N LEU A 38 -1.81 17.85 -0.77
CA LEU A 38 -2.28 16.94 0.27
C LEU A 38 -3.81 17.01 0.37
N GLY A 39 -4.47 15.86 0.22
CA GLY A 39 -5.94 15.77 0.25
C GLY A 39 -6.59 15.67 -1.13
N ASP A 40 -5.83 15.85 -2.21
CA ASP A 40 -6.32 15.69 -3.57
C ASP A 40 -6.98 14.32 -3.79
N ARG A 41 -8.05 14.36 -4.57
CA ARG A 41 -8.80 13.17 -4.97
C ARG A 41 -8.68 12.98 -6.47
N VAL A 42 -8.60 11.73 -6.88
CA VAL A 42 -8.56 11.34 -8.29
C VAL A 42 -9.63 10.31 -8.57
N GLU A 43 -10.21 10.40 -9.75
CA GLU A 43 -11.05 9.34 -10.31
C GLU A 43 -10.21 8.57 -11.31
N ILE A 44 -10.16 7.25 -11.16
CA ILE A 44 -9.38 6.40 -12.06
C ILE A 44 -10.20 6.23 -13.33
N VAL A 45 -9.77 6.90 -14.40
CA VAL A 45 -10.38 6.83 -15.73
C VAL A 45 -9.32 6.44 -16.76
N PRO A 46 -9.72 5.81 -17.87
CA PRO A 46 -8.81 5.56 -18.98
C PRO A 46 -8.13 6.86 -19.43
N GLY A 47 -6.79 6.86 -19.43
CA GLY A 47 -5.99 8.01 -19.84
C GLY A 47 -5.47 8.91 -18.71
N LEU A 48 -5.90 8.71 -17.46
CA LEU A 48 -5.35 9.40 -16.29
C LEU A 48 -3.83 9.13 -16.16
N LYS A 49 -3.02 10.18 -16.03
CA LYS A 49 -1.56 10.06 -15.89
C LYS A 49 -1.12 10.53 -14.52
N ILE A 50 -0.93 9.58 -13.60
CA ILE A 50 -0.29 9.85 -12.31
C ILE A 50 1.21 9.58 -12.41
N ARG A 51 2.03 10.50 -11.91
CA ARG A 51 3.49 10.35 -11.85
C ARG A 51 4.02 10.57 -10.45
N ILE A 52 5.06 9.82 -10.10
CA ILE A 52 5.89 10.08 -8.92
C ILE A 52 7.31 10.30 -9.42
N ASP A 53 7.92 11.44 -9.08
CA ASP A 53 9.26 11.83 -9.56
C ASP A 53 9.39 11.76 -11.09
N GLY A 54 8.33 12.16 -11.81
CA GLY A 54 8.27 12.10 -13.28
C GLY A 54 8.01 10.71 -13.87
N HIS A 55 8.06 9.63 -13.09
CA HIS A 55 7.82 8.26 -13.56
C HIS A 55 6.33 7.95 -13.58
N LEU A 56 5.83 7.44 -14.71
CA LEU A 56 4.42 7.08 -14.88
C LEU A 56 4.05 5.87 -14.01
N ILE A 57 2.97 6.01 -13.25
CA ILE A 57 2.45 4.98 -12.36
C ILE A 57 1.23 4.31 -12.98
N SER A 58 1.26 2.99 -13.09
CA SER A 58 0.10 2.19 -13.49
C SER A 58 -0.82 2.02 -12.28
N VAL A 59 -2.05 2.50 -12.41
CA VAL A 59 -3.11 2.37 -11.39
C VAL A 59 -4.31 1.68 -12.00
N LYS A 60 -4.96 0.81 -11.22
CA LYS A 60 -6.22 0.16 -11.58
C LYS A 60 -7.37 0.69 -10.72
N GLU A 61 -8.58 0.65 -11.27
CA GLU A 61 -9.79 0.90 -10.49
C GLU A 61 -9.90 -0.05 -9.30
N SER A 62 -10.52 0.40 -8.20
CA SER A 62 -10.64 -0.40 -6.98
C SER A 62 -11.35 -1.73 -7.23
N ALA A 63 -12.45 -1.70 -8.00
CA ALA A 63 -13.28 -2.87 -8.27
C ALA A 63 -12.59 -3.90 -9.19
N GLU A 64 -11.63 -3.48 -10.00
CA GLU A 64 -10.90 -4.36 -10.92
C GLU A 64 -9.67 -5.02 -10.29
N GLN A 65 -9.35 -4.66 -9.05
CA GLN A 65 -8.21 -5.27 -8.37
C GLN A 65 -8.56 -6.64 -7.81
N ILE A 66 -7.70 -7.60 -8.10
CA ILE A 66 -7.82 -8.96 -7.58
C ILE A 66 -7.59 -8.90 -6.06
N CYS A 67 -8.65 -9.13 -5.29
CA CYS A 67 -8.57 -9.36 -3.86
C CYS A 67 -7.95 -10.74 -3.62
N ARG A 68 -6.75 -10.76 -3.06
CA ARG A 68 -6.01 -11.97 -2.68
C ARG A 68 -5.89 -12.01 -1.18
N VAL A 69 -6.06 -13.17 -0.57
CA VAL A 69 -5.91 -13.38 0.87
C VAL A 69 -4.87 -14.48 1.11
N LEU A 70 -4.00 -14.27 2.11
CA LEU A 70 -3.08 -15.28 2.63
C LEU A 70 -3.40 -15.55 4.09
N ALA A 71 -3.42 -16.83 4.45
CA ALA A 71 -3.32 -17.27 5.83
C ALA A 71 -1.85 -17.53 6.15
N TYR A 72 -1.29 -16.76 7.08
CA TYR A 72 0.08 -16.90 7.53
C TYR A 72 0.11 -17.37 8.98
N TYR A 73 0.83 -18.44 9.25
CA TYR A 73 1.11 -18.84 10.62
C TYR A 73 2.35 -18.09 11.10
N LYS A 74 2.12 -16.96 11.78
CA LYS A 74 3.18 -16.11 12.31
C LYS A 74 3.92 -16.86 13.43
N PRO A 75 5.26 -17.01 13.35
CA PRO A 75 6.05 -17.48 14.48
C PRO A 75 6.34 -16.34 15.48
N GLU A 76 6.83 -16.72 16.65
CA GLU A 76 7.47 -15.79 17.57
C GLU A 76 8.71 -15.12 16.95
N GLY A 77 9.02 -13.92 17.44
CA GLY A 77 10.20 -13.15 17.04
C GLY A 77 10.02 -12.25 15.82
N GLU A 78 8.89 -12.33 15.11
CA GLU A 78 8.57 -11.44 13.99
C GLU A 78 7.68 -10.26 14.40
N LEU A 79 8.01 -9.08 13.88
CA LEU A 79 7.22 -7.85 14.06
C LEU A 79 6.15 -7.68 12.98
N CYS A 80 4.96 -7.22 13.39
CA CYS A 80 3.91 -6.76 12.47
C CYS A 80 4.13 -5.30 12.02
N THR A 81 5.30 -5.00 11.45
CA THR A 81 5.65 -3.69 10.86
C THR A 81 6.25 -3.86 9.47
N ARG A 82 6.08 -2.87 8.59
CA ARG A 82 6.72 -2.84 7.27
C ARG A 82 8.13 -2.28 7.28
N ASN A 83 8.46 -1.48 8.29
CA ASN A 83 9.76 -0.87 8.46
C ASN A 83 10.08 -0.91 9.95
N ASP A 84 11.14 -1.62 10.30
CA ASP A 84 11.69 -1.66 11.65
C ASP A 84 13.03 -0.92 11.67
N PRO A 85 13.18 0.18 12.43
CA PRO A 85 14.44 0.94 12.48
C PRO A 85 15.65 0.13 12.98
N GLU A 86 15.40 -0.90 13.80
CA GLU A 86 16.43 -1.79 14.33
C GLU A 86 16.74 -2.97 13.39
N GLY A 87 16.03 -3.10 12.27
CA GLY A 87 16.25 -4.15 11.28
C GLY A 87 15.86 -5.56 11.76
N ARG A 88 14.97 -5.66 12.74
CA ARG A 88 14.48 -6.95 13.25
C ARG A 88 13.56 -7.64 12.23
N PRO A 89 13.42 -8.98 12.29
CA PRO A 89 12.58 -9.73 11.35
C PRO A 89 11.12 -9.26 11.36
N THR A 90 10.53 -9.17 10.17
CA THR A 90 9.13 -8.78 10.00
C THR A 90 8.31 -9.87 9.34
N VAL A 91 7.01 -9.86 9.65
CA VAL A 91 6.04 -10.77 9.02
C VAL A 91 5.92 -10.60 7.49
N PHE A 92 6.50 -9.54 6.92
CA PHE A 92 6.48 -9.27 5.48
C PHE A 92 7.68 -9.86 4.74
N ASP A 93 8.76 -10.24 5.44
CA ASP A 93 10.04 -10.62 4.85
C ASP A 93 9.93 -11.89 3.98
N ARG A 94 9.02 -12.80 4.36
CA ARG A 94 8.84 -14.12 3.73
C ARG A 94 7.59 -14.22 2.85
N LEU A 95 6.89 -13.11 2.63
CA LEU A 95 5.67 -13.13 1.82
C LEU A 95 5.98 -13.17 0.31
N PRO A 96 5.12 -13.79 -0.51
CA PRO A 96 5.26 -13.78 -1.96
C PRO A 96 5.31 -12.35 -2.51
N LYS A 97 6.26 -12.07 -3.40
CA LYS A 97 6.38 -10.76 -4.04
C LYS A 97 5.18 -10.49 -4.95
N LEU A 98 4.64 -9.28 -4.87
CA LEU A 98 3.55 -8.80 -5.72
C LEU A 98 4.05 -7.67 -6.64
N ARG A 99 3.52 -7.61 -7.86
CA ARG A 99 3.73 -6.48 -8.78
C ARG A 99 2.41 -5.70 -8.89
N GLY A 100 2.47 -4.38 -8.68
CA GLY A 100 1.28 -3.50 -8.76
C GLY A 100 0.28 -3.64 -7.62
N ALA A 101 0.65 -4.34 -6.54
CA ALA A 101 -0.15 -4.52 -5.33
C ALA A 101 0.79 -4.78 -4.14
N ARG A 102 0.24 -4.83 -2.92
CA ARG A 102 1.00 -5.12 -1.71
C ARG A 102 0.18 -5.89 -0.69
N TRP A 103 0.85 -6.65 0.18
CA TRP A 103 0.21 -7.31 1.32
C TRP A 103 -0.14 -6.35 2.45
N ILE A 104 -1.35 -6.43 2.98
CA ILE A 104 -1.81 -5.64 4.11
C ILE A 104 -2.10 -6.63 5.23
N ALA A 105 -1.43 -6.49 6.37
CA ALA A 105 -1.72 -7.30 7.54
C ALA A 105 -3.11 -6.92 8.08
N VAL A 106 -3.94 -7.93 8.35
CA VAL A 106 -5.25 -7.76 8.98
C VAL A 106 -5.04 -7.82 10.49
N GLY A 107 -4.98 -6.65 11.12
CA GLY A 107 -4.62 -6.54 12.53
C GLY A 107 -3.13 -6.74 12.80
N ARG A 108 -2.78 -7.07 14.05
CA ARG A 108 -1.40 -7.27 14.53
C ARG A 108 -1.38 -8.35 15.61
N LEU A 109 -0.26 -9.06 15.68
CA LEU A 109 0.11 -9.91 16.80
C LEU A 109 1.39 -9.37 17.43
N ASP A 110 1.52 -9.52 18.75
CA ASP A 110 2.74 -9.17 19.44
C ASP A 110 3.91 -10.03 19.00
N VAL A 111 5.13 -9.54 19.21
CA VAL A 111 6.36 -10.22 18.81
C VAL A 111 6.44 -11.63 19.40
N ASN A 112 6.02 -11.76 20.66
CA ASN A 112 6.07 -13.00 21.42
C ASN A 112 4.80 -13.87 21.28
N THR A 113 3.93 -13.56 20.30
CA THR A 113 2.70 -14.30 20.03
C THR A 113 2.80 -15.04 18.71
N CYS A 114 2.57 -16.34 18.74
CA CYS A 114 2.36 -17.18 17.56
C CYS A 114 0.87 -17.21 17.15
N GLY A 115 0.59 -17.46 15.88
CA GLY A 115 -0.77 -17.77 15.45
C GLY A 115 -1.13 -17.33 14.04
N LEU A 116 -2.44 -17.37 13.75
CA LEU A 116 -2.96 -16.94 12.46
C LEU A 116 -2.85 -15.41 12.32
N LEU A 117 -2.20 -14.99 11.24
CA LEU A 117 -2.21 -13.63 10.74
C LEU A 117 -2.69 -13.64 9.28
N LEU A 118 -3.75 -12.91 8.99
CA LEU A 118 -4.23 -12.79 7.61
C LEU A 118 -3.51 -11.64 6.92
N PHE A 119 -3.23 -11.83 5.63
CA PHE A 119 -2.83 -10.76 4.73
C PHE A 119 -3.80 -10.64 3.58
N THR A 120 -4.07 -9.42 3.13
CA THR A 120 -4.88 -9.18 1.94
C THR A 120 -4.25 -8.12 1.04
N THR A 121 -4.54 -8.15 -0.26
CA THR A 121 -4.22 -7.03 -1.17
C THR A 121 -5.26 -5.93 -1.13
N ASP A 122 -6.43 -6.21 -0.56
CA ASP A 122 -7.56 -5.29 -0.48
C ASP A 122 -7.57 -4.55 0.85
N GLY A 123 -7.38 -3.24 0.79
CA GLY A 123 -7.39 -2.39 1.97
C GLY A 123 -8.78 -2.13 2.56
N GLU A 124 -9.87 -2.38 1.82
CA GLU A 124 -11.23 -2.29 2.36
C GLU A 124 -11.57 -3.55 3.14
N LEU A 125 -11.16 -4.73 2.67
CA LEU A 125 -11.29 -5.98 3.43
C LEU A 125 -10.46 -5.99 4.73
N ALA A 126 -9.34 -5.26 4.76
CA ALA A 126 -8.43 -5.23 5.90
C ALA A 126 -8.87 -4.30 7.05
N ASN A 127 -9.78 -3.35 6.80
CA ASN A 127 -10.27 -2.38 7.79
C ASN A 127 -11.62 -2.81 8.35
#